data_AF-A0A414F4C9-F1
#
_entry.id   AF-A0A414F4C9-F1
#
_cell.length_a   1.000
_cell.length_b   1.000
_cell.length_c   1.000
_cell.angle_alpha   90.00
_cell.angle_beta   90.00
_cell.angle_gamma   90.00
#
_symmetry.space_group_name_H-M   'P 1'
#
loop_
_entity.id
_entity.type
_entity.pdbx_description
1 polymer ?
#
loop_
_entity_poly.entity_id
_entity_poly.type
_entity_poly.pdbx_seq_one_letter_code
_entity_poly.pdbx_strand_id
1 'polypeptide(L)'
;MNISTLKDIKNASINVCFIQGNRQVSNKNVKSKTASIDKYGILVPLMYVKGTKAVKDGCSLMTSDGKPIPSEEADKYIVIVDGQHRYSAAIEKSVSDEEIYLFESYAKASTKELLAEANVEVEKWKGEDYIAGATLAKPENELLQFANSLSLRGFPISTISLILCWDKHKFTSKKLSKLMKGETVNIEYNFERARTFLDAMSNFTDKFVAKNYAINVVIDLSSEMGYKPVCEALSKISETTIQRIEGITGEENVKSFLKDAINKELGK
;
A
#
# COMPACT_ATOMS: atom_id res chain seq x y z
N MET A 1 20.10 6.07 -20.79
CA MET A 1 18.69 5.68 -20.94
C MET A 1 18.04 6.75 -21.78
N ASN A 2 17.49 6.41 -22.94
CA ASN A 2 16.82 7.36 -23.81
C ASN A 2 15.33 7.34 -23.46
N ILE A 3 14.76 8.51 -23.21
CA ILE A 3 13.31 8.68 -23.06
C ILE A 3 12.79 9.15 -24.41
N SER A 4 11.80 8.43 -24.95
CA SER A 4 11.11 8.71 -26.19
C SER A 4 9.62 8.93 -25.90
N THR A 5 8.93 9.67 -26.76
CA THR A 5 7.47 9.73 -26.75
C THR A 5 6.88 8.60 -27.60
N LEU A 6 5.59 8.29 -27.42
CA LEU A 6 4.90 7.35 -28.30
C LEU A 6 4.86 7.86 -29.74
N LYS A 7 4.85 9.19 -29.92
CA LYS A 7 4.99 9.81 -31.25
C LYS A 7 6.31 9.45 -31.91
N ASP A 8 7.42 9.50 -31.18
CA ASP A 8 8.74 9.13 -31.72
C ASP A 8 8.79 7.66 -32.14
N ILE A 9 8.20 6.77 -31.32
CA ILE A 9 8.10 5.34 -31.62
C ILE A 9 7.28 5.11 -32.91
N LYS A 10 6.12 5.77 -33.02
CA LYS A 10 5.25 5.66 -34.21
C LYS A 10 5.90 6.26 -35.46
N ASN A 11 6.61 7.38 -35.35
CA ASN A 11 7.34 8.00 -36.46
C ASN A 11 8.45 7.09 -37.01
N ALA A 12 9.01 6.21 -36.18
CA ALA A 12 9.95 5.17 -36.60
C ALA A 12 9.27 3.95 -37.24
N SER A 13 7.96 4.00 -37.51
CA SER A 13 7.15 2.85 -37.96
C SER A 13 7.19 1.65 -37.02
N ILE A 14 7.39 1.88 -35.72
CA ILE A 14 7.41 0.84 -34.70
C ILE A 14 6.09 0.84 -33.93
N ASN A 15 5.56 -0.35 -33.67
CA ASN A 15 4.33 -0.57 -32.93
C ASN A 15 4.61 -0.96 -31.48
N VAL A 16 3.59 -0.88 -30.62
CA VAL A 16 3.65 -1.31 -29.23
C VAL A 16 2.90 -2.62 -29.04
N CYS A 17 3.51 -3.59 -28.37
CA CYS A 17 2.88 -4.85 -28.03
C CYS A 17 3.20 -5.29 -26.59
N PHE A 18 2.63 -6.43 -26.19
CA PHE A 18 2.76 -7.02 -24.87
C PHE A 18 3.28 -8.46 -24.94
N ILE A 19 3.76 -8.95 -23.80
CA ILE A 19 4.15 -10.35 -23.63
C ILE A 19 2.90 -11.20 -23.39
N GLN A 20 2.70 -12.23 -24.19
CA GLN A 20 1.64 -13.20 -24.01
C GLN A 20 1.85 -13.97 -22.70
N GLY A 21 0.79 -14.07 -21.89
CA GLY A 21 0.84 -14.70 -20.57
C GLY A 21 1.33 -13.78 -19.44
N ASN A 22 1.71 -12.52 -19.73
CA ASN A 22 1.89 -11.51 -18.70
C ASN A 22 0.53 -11.16 -18.04
N ARG A 23 0.58 -10.43 -16.92
CA ARG A 23 -0.58 -9.97 -16.14
C ARG A 23 -1.69 -9.46 -17.06
N GLN A 24 -2.92 -9.92 -16.86
CA GLN A 24 -4.05 -9.44 -17.65
C GLN A 24 -4.31 -7.94 -17.38
N VAL A 25 -4.63 -7.19 -18.43
CA VAL A 25 -5.07 -5.80 -18.30
C VAL A 25 -6.45 -5.81 -17.65
N SER A 26 -6.53 -5.37 -16.39
CA SER A 26 -7.79 -5.40 -15.64
C SER A 26 -8.50 -4.06 -15.69
N ASN A 27 -9.79 -4.07 -16.01
CA ASN A 27 -10.62 -2.85 -16.10
C ASN A 27 -10.57 -2.01 -14.81
N LYS A 28 -10.49 -2.66 -13.65
CA LYS A 28 -10.33 -1.97 -12.35
C LYS A 28 -9.04 -1.16 -12.28
N ASN A 29 -7.91 -1.73 -12.71
CA ASN A 29 -6.62 -1.05 -12.67
C ASN A 29 -6.55 0.05 -13.72
N VAL A 30 -7.07 -0.20 -14.93
CA VAL A 30 -7.15 0.80 -16.01
C VAL A 30 -7.93 2.02 -15.53
N LYS A 31 -9.16 1.85 -15.03
CA LYS A 31 -9.98 2.96 -14.48
C LYS A 31 -9.27 3.79 -13.39
N SER A 32 -8.53 3.12 -12.51
CA SER A 32 -7.73 3.81 -11.48
C SER A 32 -6.61 4.66 -12.09
N LYS A 33 -5.94 4.17 -13.13
CA LYS A 33 -4.92 4.91 -13.87
C LYS A 33 -5.53 6.05 -14.69
N THR A 34 -6.67 5.83 -15.34
CA THR A 34 -7.45 6.86 -16.06
C THR A 34 -7.69 8.09 -15.20
N ALA A 35 -8.22 7.90 -13.98
CA ALA A 35 -8.49 9.02 -13.07
C ALA A 35 -7.22 9.80 -12.65
N SER A 36 -6.06 9.11 -12.59
CA SER A 36 -4.78 9.75 -12.31
C SER A 36 -4.27 10.53 -13.53
N ILE A 37 -4.37 9.95 -14.72
CA ILE A 37 -3.94 10.57 -15.98
C ILE A 37 -4.75 11.85 -16.24
N ASP A 38 -6.07 11.81 -16.04
CA ASP A 38 -6.96 12.96 -16.24
C ASP A 38 -6.56 14.17 -15.38
N LYS A 39 -6.00 13.93 -14.19
CA LYS A 39 -5.67 15.00 -13.24
C LYS A 39 -4.20 15.42 -13.28
N TYR A 40 -3.29 14.49 -13.56
CA TYR A 40 -1.86 14.70 -13.38
C TYR A 40 -1.01 14.32 -14.60
N GLY A 41 -1.63 13.83 -15.68
CA GLY A 41 -0.93 13.24 -16.80
C GLY A 41 -0.23 11.92 -16.43
N ILE A 42 0.68 11.48 -17.31
CA ILE A 42 1.48 10.26 -17.08
C ILE A 42 2.69 10.61 -16.22
N LEU A 43 2.56 10.34 -14.91
CA LEU A 43 3.59 10.68 -13.91
C LEU A 43 4.85 9.81 -13.96
N VAL A 44 4.74 8.58 -14.47
CA VAL A 44 5.84 7.62 -14.50
C VAL A 44 5.92 7.03 -15.91
N PRO A 45 7.07 7.11 -16.60
CA PRO A 45 7.23 6.60 -17.96
C PRO A 45 7.10 5.08 -18.00
N LEU A 46 6.87 4.55 -19.20
CA LEU A 46 6.73 3.12 -19.46
C LEU A 46 8.08 2.50 -19.82
N MET A 47 8.40 1.35 -19.24
CA MET A 47 9.61 0.61 -19.60
C MET A 47 9.33 -0.33 -20.76
N TYR A 48 10.21 -0.33 -21.77
CA TYR A 48 10.13 -1.27 -22.88
C TYR A 48 11.48 -1.93 -23.22
N VAL A 49 11.41 -3.00 -23.99
CA VAL A 49 12.53 -3.60 -24.74
C VAL A 49 12.14 -3.75 -26.20
N LYS A 50 13.11 -3.94 -27.10
CA LYS A 50 12.82 -4.29 -28.51
C LYS A 50 12.15 -5.66 -28.59
N GLY A 51 11.21 -5.83 -29.52
CA GLY A 51 10.53 -7.11 -29.73
C GLY A 51 11.48 -8.25 -30.10
N THR A 52 12.51 -7.96 -30.90
CA THR A 52 13.57 -8.94 -31.23
C THR A 52 14.31 -9.45 -29.99
N LYS A 53 14.58 -8.58 -29.00
CA LYS A 53 15.15 -8.99 -27.72
C LYS A 53 14.18 -9.89 -26.95
N ALA A 54 12.90 -9.49 -26.85
CA ALA A 54 11.90 -10.26 -26.12
C ALA A 54 11.72 -11.67 -26.70
N VAL A 55 11.65 -11.80 -28.03
CA VAL A 55 11.60 -13.10 -28.72
C VAL A 55 12.87 -13.91 -28.50
N LYS A 56 14.05 -13.30 -28.60
CA LYS A 56 15.34 -13.96 -28.30
C LYS A 56 15.39 -14.48 -26.86
N ASP A 57 14.78 -13.75 -25.92
CA ASP A 57 14.65 -14.14 -24.52
C ASP A 57 13.51 -15.17 -24.29
N GLY A 58 12.93 -15.71 -25.36
CA GLY A 58 11.91 -16.76 -25.31
C GLY A 58 10.52 -16.27 -24.89
N CYS A 59 10.16 -15.02 -25.20
CA CYS A 59 8.82 -14.48 -24.97
C CYS A 59 7.97 -14.56 -26.24
N SER A 60 6.70 -14.94 -26.10
CA SER A 60 5.69 -14.80 -27.15
C SER A 60 5.04 -13.43 -27.06
N LEU A 61 4.74 -12.82 -28.20
CA LEU A 61 4.22 -11.45 -28.29
C LEU A 61 2.74 -11.44 -28.67
N MET A 62 2.02 -10.42 -28.20
CA MET A 62 0.63 -10.18 -28.55
C MET A 62 0.31 -8.68 -28.62
N THR A 63 -0.63 -8.32 -29.48
CA THR A 63 -1.19 -6.97 -29.55
C THR A 63 -1.95 -6.62 -28.27
N SER A 64 -2.31 -5.34 -28.10
CA SER A 64 -3.06 -4.89 -26.92
C SER A 64 -4.46 -5.48 -26.80
N ASP A 65 -5.06 -5.95 -27.90
CA ASP A 65 -6.37 -6.59 -27.95
C ASP A 65 -6.31 -8.13 -27.85
N GLY A 66 -5.15 -8.74 -27.60
CA GLY A 66 -5.06 -10.18 -27.36
C GLY A 66 -4.57 -11.03 -28.52
N LYS A 67 -4.28 -10.45 -29.68
CA LYS A 67 -3.91 -11.24 -30.87
C LYS A 67 -2.43 -11.60 -30.85
N PRO A 68 -2.05 -12.87 -31.07
CA PRO A 68 -0.65 -13.27 -31.18
C PRO A 68 0.07 -12.54 -32.31
N ILE A 69 1.35 -12.25 -32.10
CA ILE A 69 2.25 -11.65 -33.10
C ILE A 69 3.32 -12.69 -33.47
N PRO A 70 3.54 -12.98 -34.77
CA PRO A 70 4.60 -13.87 -35.23
C PRO A 70 5.99 -13.39 -34.81
N SER A 71 6.91 -14.32 -34.56
CA SER A 71 8.27 -13.98 -34.10
C SER A 71 9.09 -13.24 -35.17
N GLU A 72 8.77 -13.49 -36.44
CA GLU A 72 9.38 -12.89 -37.63
C GLU A 72 9.04 -11.40 -37.77
N GLU A 73 7.97 -10.93 -37.12
CA GLU A 73 7.56 -9.53 -37.14
C GLU A 73 8.08 -8.74 -35.93
N ALA A 74 8.86 -9.37 -35.04
CA ALA A 74 9.24 -8.78 -33.76
C ALA A 74 10.12 -7.53 -33.88
N ASP A 75 10.76 -7.29 -35.03
CA ASP A 75 11.52 -6.08 -35.36
C ASP A 75 10.62 -4.84 -35.53
N LYS A 76 9.33 -5.05 -35.82
CA LYS A 76 8.32 -3.98 -35.96
C LYS A 76 7.70 -3.55 -34.64
N TYR A 77 8.14 -4.12 -33.51
CA TYR A 77 7.52 -3.87 -32.21
C TYR A 77 8.53 -3.50 -31.11
N ILE A 78 8.08 -2.65 -30.20
CA ILE A 78 8.55 -2.59 -28.82
C ILE A 78 7.59 -3.33 -27.90
N VAL A 79 8.13 -3.89 -26.82
CA VAL A 79 7.39 -4.69 -25.85
C VAL A 79 7.38 -3.96 -24.53
N ILE A 80 6.19 -3.60 -24.03
CA ILE A 80 6.06 -2.99 -22.70
C ILE A 80 6.35 -4.04 -21.63
N VAL A 81 7.38 -3.78 -20.83
CA VAL A 81 7.78 -4.63 -19.70
C VAL A 81 7.15 -4.12 -18.40
N ASP A 82 7.14 -2.79 -18.18
CA ASP A 82 6.39 -2.15 -17.09
C ASP A 82 5.53 -1.00 -17.64
N GLY A 83 4.27 -0.94 -17.17
CA GLY A 83 3.34 0.11 -17.55
C GLY A 83 2.19 -0.31 -18.46
N GLN A 84 1.92 -1.60 -18.67
CA GLN A 84 0.81 -2.07 -19.53
C GLN A 84 -0.55 -1.42 -19.20
N HIS A 85 -0.95 -1.32 -17.91
CA HIS A 85 -2.22 -0.68 -17.54
C HIS A 85 -2.19 0.84 -17.74
N ARG A 86 -1.00 1.47 -17.65
CA ARG A 86 -0.83 2.91 -17.94
C ARG A 86 -0.96 3.16 -19.43
N TYR A 87 -0.32 2.33 -20.27
CA TYR A 87 -0.47 2.38 -21.72
C TYR A 87 -1.94 2.23 -22.12
N SER A 88 -2.60 1.17 -21.67
CA SER A 88 -4.01 0.92 -21.99
C SER A 88 -4.91 2.07 -21.55
N ALA A 89 -4.70 2.63 -20.35
CA ALA A 89 -5.48 3.78 -19.88
C ALA A 89 -5.24 5.04 -20.71
N ALA A 90 -4.00 5.28 -21.14
CA ALA A 90 -3.66 6.42 -21.98
C ALA A 90 -4.31 6.33 -23.37
N ILE A 91 -4.27 5.13 -23.99
CA ILE A 91 -4.92 4.87 -25.29
C ILE A 91 -6.45 4.99 -25.16
N GLU A 92 -7.07 4.42 -24.12
CA GLU A 92 -8.52 4.54 -23.87
C GLU A 92 -8.96 6.00 -23.71
N LYS A 93 -8.10 6.85 -23.15
CA LYS A 93 -8.35 8.28 -22.97
C LYS A 93 -7.96 9.15 -24.15
N SER A 94 -7.40 8.57 -25.21
CA SER A 94 -6.85 9.34 -26.33
C SER A 94 -5.89 10.45 -25.87
N VAL A 95 -5.05 10.13 -24.86
CA VAL A 95 -3.94 11.00 -24.45
C VAL A 95 -3.04 11.23 -25.65
N SER A 96 -2.49 12.44 -25.79
CA SER A 96 -1.63 12.71 -26.94
C SER A 96 -0.41 11.79 -26.95
N ASP A 97 -0.02 11.32 -28.13
CA ASP A 97 1.19 10.51 -28.32
C ASP A 97 2.46 11.25 -27.86
N GLU A 98 2.45 12.59 -27.83
CA GLU A 98 3.53 13.43 -27.28
C GLU A 98 3.63 13.38 -25.75
N GLU A 99 2.57 12.95 -25.05
CA GLU A 99 2.49 12.94 -23.58
C GLU A 99 2.71 11.53 -23.00
N ILE A 100 2.86 10.52 -23.87
CA ILE A 100 3.13 9.13 -23.47
C ILE A 100 4.63 8.89 -23.56
N TYR A 101 5.32 8.97 -22.43
CA TYR A 101 6.77 8.81 -22.33
C TYR A 101 7.16 7.35 -22.07
N LEU A 102 8.13 6.84 -22.83
CA LEU A 102 8.67 5.50 -22.72
C LEU A 102 10.20 5.54 -22.63
N PHE A 103 10.81 4.54 -22.00
CA PHE A 103 12.26 4.36 -22.00
C PHE A 103 12.65 2.92 -22.32
N GLU A 104 13.72 2.77 -23.09
CA GLU A 104 14.31 1.47 -23.39
C GLU A 104 15.15 0.99 -22.21
N SER A 105 14.92 -0.25 -21.76
CA SER A 105 15.80 -0.92 -20.80
C SER A 105 17.03 -1.50 -21.51
N TYR A 106 18.21 -1.05 -21.10
CA TYR A 106 19.50 -1.57 -21.56
C TYR A 106 20.14 -2.57 -20.58
N ALA A 107 19.37 -3.04 -19.60
CA ALA A 107 19.86 -4.03 -18.65
C ALA A 107 20.26 -5.33 -19.37
N LYS A 108 21.29 -6.00 -18.87
CA LYS A 108 21.77 -7.28 -19.42
C LYS A 108 20.82 -8.45 -19.13
N ALA A 109 19.88 -8.28 -18.21
CA ALA A 109 18.89 -9.27 -17.85
C ALA A 109 18.00 -9.66 -19.06
N SER A 110 17.49 -10.88 -19.03
CA SER A 110 16.45 -11.33 -19.94
C SER A 110 15.16 -10.53 -19.72
N THR A 111 14.30 -10.52 -20.74
CA THR A 111 12.99 -9.85 -20.68
C THR A 111 12.11 -10.42 -19.57
N LYS A 112 12.23 -11.72 -19.27
CA LYS A 112 11.49 -12.38 -18.17
C LYS A 112 12.00 -11.96 -16.80
N GLU A 113 13.32 -11.87 -16.63
CA GLU A 113 13.93 -11.35 -15.40
C GLU A 113 13.52 -9.88 -15.20
N LEU A 114 13.58 -9.05 -16.24
CA LEU A 114 13.13 -7.66 -16.16
C LEU A 114 11.66 -7.53 -15.73
N LEU A 115 10.79 -8.42 -16.24
CA LEU A 115 9.39 -8.46 -15.85
C LEU A 115 9.22 -8.87 -14.38
N ALA A 116 10.01 -9.82 -13.89
CA ALA A 116 9.98 -10.25 -12.49
C ALA A 116 10.50 -9.13 -11.56
N GLU A 117 11.69 -8.61 -11.84
CA GLU A 117 12.37 -7.60 -11.03
C GLU A 117 11.61 -6.28 -11.01
N ALA A 118 11.05 -5.82 -12.13
CA ALA A 118 10.24 -4.60 -12.14
C ALA A 118 8.99 -4.70 -11.24
N ASN A 119 8.47 -5.90 -10.99
CA ASN A 119 7.36 -6.09 -10.05
C ASN A 119 7.82 -6.10 -8.59
N VAL A 120 9.05 -6.53 -8.31
CA VAL A 120 9.63 -6.57 -6.96
C VAL A 120 10.12 -5.18 -6.54
N GLU A 121 10.86 -4.51 -7.42
CA GLU A 121 11.53 -3.24 -7.14
C GLU A 121 10.57 -2.04 -7.08
N VAL A 122 9.39 -2.12 -7.72
CA VAL A 122 8.38 -1.07 -7.62
C VAL A 122 7.63 -1.21 -6.29
N GLU A 123 8.27 -0.74 -5.22
CA GLU A 123 7.69 -0.71 -3.88
C GLU A 123 6.68 0.44 -3.77
N LYS A 124 5.45 0.09 -3.41
CA LYS A 124 4.43 1.08 -3.08
C LYS A 124 4.62 1.55 -1.65
N TRP A 125 4.38 2.84 -1.42
CA TRP A 125 4.28 3.38 -0.08
C TRP A 125 3.36 2.52 0.81
N LYS A 126 3.87 2.16 1.99
CA LYS A 126 3.18 1.47 3.07
C LYS A 126 2.54 2.48 4.02
N GLY A 127 1.86 1.99 5.06
CA GLY A 127 1.09 2.84 5.97
C GLY A 127 1.94 3.92 6.65
N GLU A 128 3.11 3.51 7.11
CA GLU A 128 4.16 4.32 7.71
C GLU A 128 4.64 5.45 6.79
N ASP A 129 4.85 5.17 5.50
CA ASP A 129 5.28 6.18 4.52
C ASP A 129 4.21 7.27 4.35
N TYR A 130 2.93 6.88 4.30
CA TYR A 130 1.84 7.85 4.25
C TYR A 130 1.71 8.67 5.53
N ILE A 131 2.00 8.09 6.71
CA ILE A 131 1.99 8.82 7.99
C ILE A 131 3.12 9.85 7.99
N ALA A 132 4.34 9.42 7.67
CA ALA A 132 5.51 10.29 7.60
C ALA A 132 5.30 11.42 6.56
N GLY A 133 4.84 11.07 5.36
CA GLY A 133 4.56 12.04 4.30
C GLY A 133 3.44 13.02 4.65
N ALA A 134 2.37 12.57 5.30
CA ALA A 134 1.31 13.48 5.78
C ALA A 134 1.81 14.39 6.90
N THR A 135 2.61 13.87 7.83
CA THR A 135 3.21 14.65 8.92
C THR A 135 4.15 15.72 8.36
N LEU A 136 4.98 15.37 7.37
CA LEU A 136 5.84 16.32 6.67
C LEU A 136 5.03 17.43 5.97
N ALA A 137 3.91 17.06 5.34
CA ALA A 137 3.05 18.03 4.65
C ALA A 137 2.29 18.96 5.62
N LYS A 138 2.03 18.52 6.86
CA LYS A 138 1.29 19.27 7.89
C LYS A 138 1.95 19.08 9.26
N PRO A 139 3.14 19.69 9.49
CA PRO A 139 3.95 19.42 10.68
C PRO A 139 3.27 19.81 11.98
N GLU A 140 2.43 20.86 11.98
CA GLU A 140 1.70 21.34 13.16
C GLU A 140 0.48 20.49 13.53
N ASN A 141 0.16 19.44 12.77
CA ASN A 141 -1.01 18.61 13.03
C ASN A 141 -0.73 17.58 14.13
N GLU A 142 -1.25 17.82 15.34
CA GLU A 142 -1.06 16.95 16.50
C GLU A 142 -1.47 15.49 16.27
N LEU A 143 -2.54 15.24 15.51
CA LEU A 143 -2.99 13.87 15.19
C LEU A 143 -1.93 13.13 14.39
N LEU A 144 -1.34 13.80 13.40
CA LEU A 144 -0.30 13.23 12.56
C LEU A 144 1.00 13.05 13.35
N GLN A 145 1.39 14.00 14.19
CA GLN A 145 2.55 13.86 15.08
C GLN A 145 2.39 12.65 16.02
N PHE A 146 1.21 12.47 16.63
CA PHE A 146 0.91 11.34 17.49
C PHE A 146 0.92 10.01 16.72
N ALA A 147 0.30 9.95 15.54
CA ALA A 147 0.33 8.77 14.70
C ALA A 147 1.77 8.43 14.26
N ASN A 148 2.58 9.44 13.94
CA ASN A 148 3.97 9.26 13.53
C ASN A 148 4.84 8.71 14.67
N SER A 149 4.63 9.15 15.91
CA SER A 149 5.37 8.60 17.05
C SER A 149 5.08 7.11 17.28
N LEU A 150 3.83 6.68 17.08
CA LEU A 150 3.47 5.25 17.10
C LEU A 150 4.03 4.50 15.89
N SER A 151 4.00 5.10 14.71
CA SER A 151 4.55 4.49 13.49
C SER A 151 6.06 4.23 13.62
N LEU A 152 6.82 5.18 14.20
CA LEU A 152 8.26 5.03 14.46
C LEU A 152 8.57 3.92 15.46
N ARG A 153 7.61 3.58 16.33
CA ARG A 153 7.67 2.42 17.24
C ARG A 153 7.25 1.10 16.58
N GLY A 154 6.92 1.11 15.29
CA GLY A 154 6.57 -0.08 14.52
C GLY A 154 5.08 -0.45 14.55
N PHE A 155 4.19 0.45 14.99
CA PHE A 155 2.76 0.19 14.98
C PHE A 155 2.19 0.30 13.56
N PRO A 156 1.51 -0.74 13.05
CA PRO A 156 0.83 -0.66 11.76
C PRO A 156 -0.27 0.42 11.75
N ILE A 157 -0.49 1.05 10.59
CA ILE A 157 -1.52 2.09 10.40
C ILE A 157 -2.92 1.64 10.85
N SER A 158 -3.27 0.38 10.67
CA SER A 158 -4.56 -0.18 11.11
C SER A 158 -4.68 -0.20 12.63
N THR A 159 -3.61 -0.55 13.35
CA THR A 159 -3.55 -0.53 14.81
C THR A 159 -3.60 0.90 15.33
N ILE A 160 -2.85 1.82 14.71
CA ILE A 160 -2.91 3.26 15.03
C ILE A 160 -4.34 3.80 14.84
N SER A 161 -5.01 3.41 13.75
CA SER A 161 -6.41 3.78 13.50
C SER A 161 -7.36 3.26 14.59
N LEU A 162 -7.18 2.03 15.07
CA LEU A 162 -7.97 1.49 16.19
C LEU A 162 -7.72 2.24 17.50
N ILE A 163 -6.45 2.54 17.81
CA ILE A 163 -6.09 3.27 19.05
C ILE A 163 -6.70 4.67 19.06
N LEU A 164 -6.57 5.41 17.95
CA LEU A 164 -7.06 6.79 17.85
C LEU A 164 -8.59 6.85 17.68
N CYS A 165 -9.14 5.99 16.84
CA CYS A 165 -10.49 6.16 16.29
C CYS A 165 -11.48 5.03 16.68
N TRP A 166 -11.02 3.96 17.34
CA TRP A 166 -11.80 2.72 17.56
C TRP A 166 -12.29 2.03 16.27
N ASP A 167 -11.73 2.39 15.12
CA ASP A 167 -12.11 1.84 13.84
C ASP A 167 -10.88 1.84 12.93
N LYS A 168 -10.53 0.67 12.38
CA LYS A 168 -9.37 0.46 11.51
C LYS A 168 -9.46 1.17 10.15
N HIS A 169 -10.63 1.69 9.78
CA HIS A 169 -10.91 2.32 8.50
C HIS A 169 -11.02 3.86 8.56
N LYS A 170 -10.87 4.46 9.75
CA LYS A 170 -11.00 5.92 9.92
C LYS A 170 -9.71 6.69 9.65
N PHE A 171 -8.54 6.10 9.92
CA PHE A 171 -7.22 6.67 9.65
C PHE A 171 -6.49 5.75 8.65
N THR A 172 -6.50 6.12 7.37
CA THR A 172 -6.05 5.24 6.27
C THR A 172 -5.12 5.98 5.32
N SER A 173 -4.26 5.23 4.60
CA SER A 173 -3.37 5.75 3.56
C SER A 173 -4.09 6.63 2.53
N LYS A 174 -5.34 6.30 2.17
CA LYS A 174 -6.16 7.10 1.24
C LYS A 174 -6.47 8.49 1.80
N LYS A 175 -6.84 8.56 3.08
CA LYS A 175 -7.11 9.82 3.78
C LYS A 175 -5.83 10.64 3.98
N LEU A 176 -4.73 9.99 4.34
CA LEU A 176 -3.43 10.63 4.48
C LEU A 176 -2.92 11.19 3.14
N SER A 177 -3.07 10.44 2.05
CA SER A 177 -2.75 10.92 0.69
C SER A 177 -3.57 12.16 0.30
N LYS A 178 -4.84 12.25 0.71
CA LYS A 178 -5.66 13.45 0.51
C LYS A 178 -5.13 14.63 1.31
N LEU A 179 -4.78 14.43 2.58
CA LEU A 179 -4.18 15.47 3.42
C LEU A 179 -2.88 16.02 2.81
N MET A 180 -2.02 15.14 2.28
CA MET A 180 -0.78 15.52 1.59
C MET A 180 -1.03 16.39 0.34
N LYS A 181 -2.17 16.21 -0.32
CA LYS A 181 -2.60 17.01 -1.49
C LYS A 181 -3.28 18.33 -1.09
N GLY A 182 -3.24 18.70 0.19
CA GLY A 182 -3.90 19.90 0.71
C GLY A 182 -5.41 19.75 0.90
N GLU A 183 -6.01 18.57 0.65
CA GLU A 183 -7.43 18.36 0.90
C GLU A 183 -7.75 18.36 2.40
N THR A 184 -8.98 18.74 2.75
CA THR A 184 -9.50 18.59 4.11
C THR A 184 -10.08 17.19 4.28
N VAL A 185 -9.73 16.53 5.39
CA VAL A 185 -10.24 15.21 5.73
C VAL A 185 -10.68 15.21 7.18
N ASN A 186 -11.92 14.80 7.43
CA ASN A 186 -12.40 14.57 8.79
C ASN A 186 -11.96 13.18 9.29
N ILE A 187 -11.25 13.18 10.40
CA ILE A 187 -10.88 11.98 11.17
C ILE A 187 -11.31 12.27 12.59
N GLU A 188 -12.32 11.54 13.06
CA GLU A 188 -12.74 11.58 14.45
C GLU A 188 -11.77 10.72 15.27
N TYR A 189 -11.16 11.31 16.29
CA TYR A 189 -10.19 10.65 17.16
C TYR A 189 -10.36 11.12 18.61
N ASN A 190 -9.78 10.37 19.55
CA ASN A 190 -9.77 10.73 20.97
C ASN A 190 -8.38 10.49 21.56
N PHE A 191 -7.64 11.57 21.86
CA PHE A 191 -6.30 11.48 22.43
C PHE A 191 -6.28 10.98 23.87
N GLU A 192 -7.25 11.39 24.70
CA GLU A 192 -7.34 10.94 26.09
C GLU A 192 -7.47 9.42 26.14
N ARG A 193 -8.38 8.86 25.34
CA ARG A 193 -8.59 7.42 25.23
C ARG A 193 -7.36 6.71 24.67
N ALA A 194 -6.76 7.24 23.62
CA ALA A 194 -5.55 6.66 23.02
C ALA A 194 -4.40 6.59 24.05
N ARG A 195 -4.16 7.68 24.79
CA ARG A 195 -3.14 7.75 25.85
C ARG A 195 -3.47 6.80 26.99
N THR A 196 -4.72 6.80 27.47
CA THR A 196 -5.17 5.90 28.54
C THR A 196 -4.92 4.43 28.19
N PHE A 197 -5.20 4.03 26.95
CA PHE A 197 -4.91 2.67 26.49
C PHE A 197 -3.40 2.38 26.43
N LEU A 198 -2.60 3.29 25.88
CA LEU A 198 -1.15 3.11 25.77
C LEU A 198 -0.47 3.06 27.14
N ASP A 199 -0.92 3.88 28.09
CA ASP A 199 -0.42 3.90 29.46
C ASP A 199 -0.75 2.59 30.19
N ALA A 200 -1.97 2.07 30.02
CA ALA A 200 -2.36 0.76 30.54
C ALA A 200 -1.57 -0.40 29.93
N MET A 201 -1.06 -0.23 28.70
CA MET A 201 -0.23 -1.20 28.01
C MET A 201 1.27 -0.99 28.22
N SER A 202 1.70 -0.06 29.09
CA SER A 202 3.12 0.31 29.26
C SER A 202 4.05 -0.84 29.69
N ASN A 203 3.51 -1.88 30.33
CA ASN A 203 4.25 -3.08 30.72
C ASN A 203 4.32 -4.15 29.62
N PHE A 204 3.62 -3.97 28.50
CA PHE A 204 3.68 -4.85 27.33
C PHE A 204 4.71 -4.34 26.32
N THR A 205 5.24 -5.24 25.51
CA THR A 205 6.15 -4.86 24.42
C THR A 205 5.39 -4.18 23.28
N ASP A 206 6.00 -3.16 22.66
CA ASP A 206 5.43 -2.51 21.47
C ASP A 206 5.07 -3.50 20.37
N LYS A 207 5.90 -4.53 20.19
CA LYS A 207 5.66 -5.63 19.25
C LYS A 207 4.35 -6.35 19.52
N PHE A 208 3.97 -6.54 20.79
CA PHE A 208 2.70 -7.13 21.16
C PHE A 208 1.53 -6.16 20.93
N VAL A 209 1.64 -4.92 21.43
CA VAL A 209 0.57 -3.91 21.28
C VAL A 209 0.25 -3.64 19.81
N ALA A 210 1.27 -3.62 18.95
CA ALA A 210 1.16 -3.41 17.52
C ALA A 210 0.30 -4.46 16.78
N LYS A 211 0.11 -5.67 17.33
CA LYS A 211 -0.67 -6.75 16.69
C LYS A 211 -2.18 -6.51 16.64
N ASN A 212 -2.67 -5.42 17.22
CA ASN A 212 -4.08 -5.04 17.35
C ASN A 212 -4.97 -5.92 18.25
N TYR A 213 -4.48 -7.07 18.73
CA TYR A 213 -5.30 -7.99 19.53
C TYR A 213 -5.80 -7.33 20.82
N ALA A 214 -4.90 -6.65 21.55
CA ALA A 214 -5.23 -5.99 22.80
C ALA A 214 -6.25 -4.84 22.62
N ILE A 215 -6.05 -3.97 21.63
CA ILE A 215 -6.97 -2.85 21.39
C ILE A 215 -8.36 -3.35 20.98
N ASN A 216 -8.48 -4.46 20.24
CA ASN A 216 -9.78 -5.05 19.91
C ASN A 216 -10.50 -5.57 21.17
N VAL A 217 -9.80 -6.30 22.05
CA VAL A 217 -10.38 -6.74 23.34
C VAL A 217 -10.84 -5.53 24.17
N VAL A 218 -10.02 -4.48 24.23
CA VAL A 218 -10.38 -3.24 24.96
C VAL A 218 -11.59 -2.57 24.33
N ILE A 219 -11.69 -2.46 23.01
CA ILE A 219 -12.86 -1.92 22.29
C ILE A 219 -14.11 -2.70 22.67
N ASP A 220 -14.06 -4.03 22.58
CA ASP A 220 -15.20 -4.91 22.85
C ASP A 220 -15.70 -4.74 24.28
N LEU A 221 -14.80 -4.80 25.28
CA LEU A 221 -15.15 -4.63 26.69
C LEU A 221 -15.62 -3.18 27.01
N SER A 222 -15.05 -2.19 26.33
CA SER A 222 -15.40 -0.78 26.54
C SER A 222 -16.81 -0.44 26.07
N SER A 223 -17.39 -1.24 25.17
CA SER A 223 -18.77 -1.03 24.69
C SER A 223 -19.81 -1.16 25.81
N GLU A 224 -19.52 -1.99 26.82
CA GLU A 224 -20.38 -2.19 27.99
C GLU A 224 -19.93 -1.36 29.20
N MET A 225 -18.62 -1.22 29.40
CA MET A 225 -18.06 -0.76 30.68
C MET A 225 -17.42 0.63 30.61
N GLY A 226 -17.29 1.19 29.41
CA GLY A 226 -16.45 2.37 29.17
C GLY A 226 -14.97 2.02 29.18
N TYR A 227 -14.17 2.85 28.51
CA TYR A 227 -12.75 2.56 28.33
C TYR A 227 -11.90 2.75 29.59
N LYS A 228 -12.29 3.67 30.49
CA LYS A 228 -11.50 3.98 31.70
C LYS A 228 -11.42 2.76 32.64
N PRO A 229 -12.54 2.12 33.05
CA PRO A 229 -12.46 0.93 33.90
C PRO A 229 -11.72 -0.24 33.24
N VAL A 230 -11.90 -0.44 31.93
CA VAL A 230 -11.22 -1.50 31.18
C VAL A 230 -9.70 -1.28 31.13
N CYS A 231 -9.26 -0.04 30.87
CA CYS A 231 -7.83 0.29 30.87
C CYS A 231 -7.24 0.22 32.29
N GLU A 232 -8.00 0.62 33.32
CA GLU A 232 -7.56 0.50 34.71
C GLU A 232 -7.34 -0.98 35.09
N ALA A 233 -8.29 -1.86 34.76
CA ALA A 233 -8.16 -3.30 34.97
C ALA A 233 -6.96 -3.90 34.19
N LEU A 234 -6.80 -3.50 32.92
CA LEU A 234 -5.66 -3.90 32.09
C LEU A 234 -4.31 -3.49 32.72
N SER A 235 -4.22 -2.31 33.32
CA SER A 235 -2.99 -1.83 33.99
C SER A 235 -2.63 -2.62 35.25
N LYS A 236 -3.58 -3.33 35.86
CA LYS A 236 -3.39 -4.14 37.07
C LYS A 236 -2.95 -5.58 36.78
N ILE A 237 -2.94 -6.00 35.52
CA ILE A 237 -2.49 -7.35 35.15
C ILE A 237 -1.03 -7.53 35.55
N SER A 238 -0.79 -8.54 36.40
CA SER A 238 0.56 -8.87 36.89
C SER A 238 1.54 -9.18 35.75
N GLU A 239 2.82 -8.84 35.95
CA GLU A 239 3.90 -9.07 34.99
C GLU A 239 4.00 -10.55 34.55
N THR A 240 3.80 -11.49 35.47
CA THR A 240 3.80 -12.93 35.16
C THR A 240 2.67 -13.32 34.20
N THR A 241 1.51 -12.67 34.31
CA THR A 241 0.37 -12.87 33.41
C THR A 241 0.63 -12.23 32.05
N ILE A 242 1.25 -11.04 32.02
CA ILE A 242 1.68 -10.36 30.80
C ILE A 242 2.64 -11.23 29.99
N GLN A 243 3.71 -11.73 30.62
CA GLN A 243 4.70 -12.60 29.97
C GLN A 243 4.04 -13.86 29.39
N ARG A 244 3.07 -14.44 30.11
CA ARG A 244 2.29 -15.57 29.61
C ARG A 244 1.47 -15.18 28.38
N ILE A 245 0.78 -14.04 28.40
CA ILE A 245 -0.02 -13.53 27.28
C ILE A 245 0.84 -13.31 26.04
N GLU A 246 2.00 -12.67 26.18
CA GLU A 246 2.89 -12.40 25.05
C GLU A 246 3.48 -13.67 24.42
N GLY A 247 3.62 -14.73 25.21
CA GLY A 247 4.06 -16.05 24.77
C GLY A 247 2.98 -16.88 24.06
N ILE A 248 1.71 -16.48 24.07
CA ILE A 248 0.62 -17.21 23.42
C ILE A 248 0.70 -17.06 21.90
N THR A 249 0.47 -18.17 21.19
CA THR A 249 0.28 -18.20 19.74
C THR A 249 -1.20 -18.33 19.39
N GLY A 250 -1.58 -17.75 18.25
CA GLY A 250 -2.97 -17.70 17.79
C GLY A 250 -3.73 -16.49 18.34
N GLU A 251 -4.29 -15.69 17.43
CA GLU A 251 -5.00 -14.45 17.74
C GLU A 251 -6.15 -14.66 18.75
N GLU A 252 -7.01 -15.65 18.50
CA GLU A 252 -8.18 -15.90 19.34
C GLU A 252 -7.80 -16.37 20.76
N ASN A 253 -6.71 -17.13 20.88
CA ASN A 253 -6.19 -17.54 22.19
C ASN A 253 -5.67 -16.33 22.98
N VAL A 254 -4.92 -15.43 22.32
CA VAL A 254 -4.44 -14.19 22.94
C VAL A 254 -5.63 -13.34 23.40
N LYS A 255 -6.62 -13.14 22.53
CA LYS A 255 -7.80 -12.33 22.86
C LYS A 255 -8.59 -12.92 24.02
N SER A 256 -8.86 -14.23 24.01
CA SER A 256 -9.59 -14.90 25.08
C SER A 256 -8.87 -14.75 26.42
N PHE A 257 -7.57 -15.08 26.45
CA PHE A 257 -6.81 -15.04 27.70
C PHE A 257 -6.65 -13.61 28.24
N LEU A 258 -6.43 -12.63 27.36
CA LEU A 258 -6.37 -11.22 27.75
C LEU A 258 -7.72 -10.74 28.28
N LYS A 259 -8.83 -11.12 27.62
CA LYS A 259 -10.19 -10.78 28.07
C LYS A 259 -10.47 -11.34 29.46
N ASP A 260 -10.10 -12.59 29.71
CA ASP A 260 -10.27 -13.24 31.02
C ASP A 260 -9.43 -12.54 32.10
N ALA A 261 -8.19 -12.18 31.80
CA ALA A 261 -7.33 -11.44 32.72
C ALA A 261 -7.91 -10.06 33.07
N ILE A 262 -8.45 -9.32 32.09
CA ILE A 262 -9.11 -8.03 32.33
C ILE A 262 -10.39 -8.23 33.15
N ASN A 263 -11.24 -9.20 32.80
CA ASN A 263 -12.49 -9.48 33.53
C ASN A 263 -12.26 -9.84 34.99
N LYS A 264 -11.21 -10.61 35.29
CA LYS A 264 -10.83 -10.93 36.67
C LYS A 264 -10.54 -9.67 37.49
N GLU A 265 -9.79 -8.72 36.93
CA GLU A 265 -9.48 -7.44 37.59
C GLU A 265 -10.72 -6.52 37.69
N LEU A 266 -11.73 -6.75 36.85
CA LEU A 266 -13.04 -6.09 36.92
C LEU A 266 -14.02 -6.76 37.90
N GLY A 267 -13.66 -7.92 38.49
CA GLY A 267 -14.53 -8.67 39.39
C GLY A 267 -15.67 -9.42 38.69
N LYS A 268 -15.48 -9.81 37.43
CA LYS A 268 -16.42 -10.62 36.62
C LYS A 268 -16.00 -12.09 36.54
#